data_AF-A0A1X7V0D7-F1
#
_entry.id   AF-A0A1X7V0D7-F1
#
_cell.length_a   1.000
_cell.length_b   1.000
_cell.length_c   1.000
_cell.angle_alpha   90.00
_cell.angle_beta   90.00
_cell.angle_gamma   90.00
#
_symmetry.space_group_name_H-M   'P 1'
#
loop_
_entity.id
_entity.type
_entity.pdbx_description
1 polymer ?
#
loop_
_entity_poly.entity_id
_entity_poly.type
_entity_poly.pdbx_seq_one_letter_code
_entity_poly.pdbx_strand_id
1 'polypeptide(L)'
;MDDQEYESLSPIPPLPPPLFPSPVPGPAAPFTAFPAGGGNSSSSVKSVYICNSHSDQRVKIKTSQINITLLGKVFDMFPDSIFLLSCNSGHVLTADANGEFNKNTLESEDEWYCHGNAIIKATTDDKFKYLYHQNPNFHRGKQTPKGRYAPFSRSGAGAHRNKPPGVIAAELEWTKTIEIFHYNDKWEKTGNLPLRLNEAKATVPSVCGIASNEAFGGKDCVILDLDFLKIPDTQSTRGSLFWRTAKKVRAVLQEDYHKGYKSSGASKEPRAKATVESLEERLRKLEESTAHSGKAAADQSVLLQAEVASLKIKLSMLNDIVDEVASSYKCTICMKYPVQPLYKAPCCQEVLGCHLCVEEWLVNNPTCPLCRATLSLENVINIPIIKPLADVLSRIKGNH
;
A
#
# COMPACT_ATOMS: atom_id res chain seq x y z
N MET A 1 -41.31 7.08 57.97
CA MET A 1 -42.50 7.70 57.35
C MET A 1 -41.95 8.66 56.33
N ASP A 2 -41.68 8.15 55.13
CA ASP A 2 -41.37 8.93 53.94
C ASP A 2 -41.75 8.01 52.77
N ASP A 3 -43.03 8.09 52.41
CA ASP A 3 -43.62 7.40 51.27
C ASP A 3 -43.26 8.20 50.00
N GLN A 4 -42.35 7.67 49.18
CA GLN A 4 -42.11 8.21 47.84
C GLN A 4 -43.11 7.60 46.86
N GLU A 5 -44.00 8.45 46.37
CA GLU A 5 -44.97 8.17 45.31
C GLU A 5 -44.26 7.71 44.02
N TYR A 6 -44.58 6.50 43.58
CA TYR A 6 -44.22 6.00 42.26
C TYR A 6 -45.17 6.63 41.22
N GLU A 7 -44.68 7.59 40.45
CA GLU A 7 -45.37 8.08 39.24
C GLU A 7 -45.54 6.92 38.24
N SER A 8 -46.80 6.56 38.02
CA SER A 8 -47.20 5.52 37.08
C SER A 8 -47.06 6.04 35.65
N LEU A 9 -46.05 5.58 34.92
CA LEU A 9 -45.86 5.88 33.51
C LEU A 9 -46.98 5.24 32.68
N SER A 10 -47.70 6.09 31.95
CA SER A 10 -48.75 5.70 31.02
C SER A 10 -48.25 4.73 29.93
N PRO A 11 -49.07 3.77 29.49
CA PRO A 11 -48.67 2.81 28.46
C PRO A 11 -48.46 3.49 27.11
N ILE A 12 -47.34 3.13 26.46
CA ILE A 12 -46.97 3.59 25.12
C ILE A 12 -47.98 3.04 24.10
N PRO A 13 -48.58 3.88 23.23
CA PRO A 13 -49.50 3.41 22.21
C PRO A 13 -48.78 2.53 21.17
N PRO A 14 -49.44 1.50 20.63
CA PRO A 14 -48.83 0.61 19.65
C PRO A 14 -48.49 1.34 18.35
N LEU A 15 -47.31 1.03 17.80
CA LEU A 15 -46.84 1.55 16.52
C LEU A 15 -47.78 1.12 15.38
N PRO A 16 -48.05 2.01 14.41
CA PRO A 16 -48.86 1.67 13.25
C PRO A 16 -48.16 0.62 12.38
N PRO A 17 -48.92 -0.26 11.70
CA PRO A 17 -48.37 -1.30 10.84
C PRO A 17 -47.65 -0.69 9.63
N PRO A 18 -46.61 -1.37 9.10
CA PRO A 18 -45.86 -0.90 7.95
C PRO A 18 -46.76 -0.85 6.71
N LEU A 19 -46.75 0.30 6.03
CA LEU A 19 -47.39 0.49 4.73
C LEU A 19 -46.63 -0.32 3.68
N PHE A 20 -47.24 -1.41 3.21
CA PHE A 20 -46.75 -2.13 2.04
C PHE A 20 -46.96 -1.26 0.78
N PRO A 21 -45.94 -1.09 -0.08
CA PRO A 21 -46.13 -0.40 -1.34
C PRO A 21 -46.97 -1.27 -2.28
N SER A 22 -48.06 -0.68 -2.78
CA SER A 22 -48.92 -1.25 -3.83
C SER A 22 -48.12 -1.62 -5.09
N PRO A 23 -48.52 -2.66 -5.83
CA PRO A 23 -47.84 -3.08 -7.04
C PRO A 23 -47.98 -2.02 -8.15
N VAL A 24 -46.82 -1.62 -8.69
CA VAL A 24 -46.72 -0.70 -9.82
C VAL A 24 -47.30 -1.39 -11.07
N PRO A 25 -48.19 -0.74 -11.84
CA PRO A 25 -48.67 -1.27 -13.11
C PRO A 25 -47.51 -1.30 -14.13
N GLY A 26 -47.31 -2.45 -14.76
CA GLY A 26 -46.25 -2.64 -15.77
C GLY A 26 -46.44 -1.74 -17.00
N PRO A 27 -45.35 -1.39 -17.70
CA PRO A 27 -45.43 -0.53 -18.87
C PRO A 27 -46.08 -1.28 -20.05
N ALA A 28 -47.07 -0.62 -20.63
CA ALA A 28 -47.71 -1.01 -21.89
C ALA A 28 -46.68 -1.06 -23.03
N ALA A 29 -46.79 -2.11 -23.84
CA ALA A 29 -46.00 -2.31 -25.06
C ALA A 29 -46.26 -1.18 -26.08
N PRO A 30 -45.23 -0.65 -26.76
CA PRO A 30 -45.44 0.15 -27.95
C PRO A 30 -45.46 -0.72 -29.21
N PHE A 31 -46.43 -0.39 -30.04
CA PHE A 31 -46.72 -0.90 -31.36
C PHE A 31 -45.51 -0.93 -32.30
N THR A 32 -45.40 -2.04 -33.01
CA THR A 32 -44.61 -2.24 -34.23
C THR A 32 -45.16 -1.36 -35.37
N ALA A 33 -44.34 -0.48 -35.91
CA ALA A 33 -44.51 0.05 -37.26
C ALA A 33 -43.13 0.17 -37.90
N PHE A 34 -42.80 -0.78 -38.78
CA PHE A 34 -41.67 -0.72 -39.69
C PHE A 34 -41.96 0.28 -40.82
N PRO A 35 -40.97 1.10 -41.20
CA PRO A 35 -40.75 1.41 -42.59
C PRO A 35 -39.47 0.70 -43.05
N ALA A 36 -39.64 -0.19 -44.02
CA ALA A 36 -38.54 -0.73 -44.81
C ALA A 36 -37.95 0.40 -45.67
N GLY A 37 -36.81 0.93 -45.24
CA GLY A 37 -36.01 1.89 -45.98
C GLY A 37 -34.54 1.48 -45.90
N GLY A 38 -34.15 0.56 -46.78
CA GLY A 38 -32.77 0.10 -46.92
C GLY A 38 -31.88 1.20 -47.52
N GLY A 39 -31.35 2.06 -46.65
CA GLY A 39 -30.19 2.88 -46.95
C GLY A 39 -29.00 2.33 -46.16
N ASN A 40 -28.04 1.72 -46.86
CA ASN A 40 -26.74 1.39 -46.28
C ASN A 40 -25.99 2.70 -45.97
N SER A 41 -26.35 3.35 -44.86
CA SER A 41 -25.51 4.35 -44.23
C SER A 41 -24.36 3.59 -43.59
N SER A 42 -23.21 3.61 -44.27
CA SER A 42 -21.92 3.27 -43.67
C SER A 42 -21.71 4.24 -42.50
N SER A 43 -22.21 3.86 -41.32
CA SER A 43 -22.02 4.62 -40.09
C SER A 43 -20.51 4.62 -39.83
N SER A 44 -19.87 5.76 -40.06
CA SER A 44 -18.45 5.91 -39.79
C SER A 44 -18.28 5.72 -38.28
N VAL A 45 -17.62 4.63 -37.88
CA VAL A 45 -17.36 4.35 -36.47
C VAL A 45 -16.55 5.51 -35.89
N LYS A 46 -17.18 6.31 -35.03
CA LYS A 46 -16.51 7.42 -34.35
C LYS A 46 -15.43 6.89 -33.41
N SER A 47 -14.36 7.66 -33.27
CA SER A 47 -13.24 7.36 -32.37
C SER A 47 -12.97 8.58 -31.52
N VAL A 48 -12.67 8.37 -30.24
CA VAL A 48 -12.37 9.43 -29.27
C VAL A 48 -10.98 9.23 -28.71
N TYR A 49 -10.38 10.31 -28.21
CA TYR A 49 -9.11 10.26 -27.49
C TYR A 49 -9.36 10.07 -26.00
N ILE A 50 -8.67 9.12 -25.40
CA ILE A 50 -8.65 8.92 -23.95
C ILE A 50 -7.23 9.13 -23.44
N CYS A 51 -7.11 10.02 -22.46
CA CYS A 51 -5.86 10.41 -21.81
C CYS A 51 -5.81 9.83 -20.40
N ASN A 52 -4.68 9.26 -19.98
CA ASN A 52 -4.50 8.82 -18.60
C ASN A 52 -4.31 10.05 -17.70
N SER A 53 -5.04 10.13 -16.59
CA SER A 53 -4.88 11.24 -15.63
C SER A 53 -3.56 11.19 -14.82
N HIS A 54 -2.91 10.03 -14.75
CA HIS A 54 -1.68 9.80 -13.98
C HIS A 54 -0.42 9.73 -14.84
N SER A 55 -0.54 9.76 -16.16
CA SER A 55 0.60 9.69 -17.09
C SER A 55 0.28 10.39 -18.40
N ASP A 56 1.29 10.78 -19.18
CA ASP A 56 1.08 11.41 -20.50
C ASP A 56 0.61 10.44 -21.60
N GLN A 57 0.14 9.24 -21.24
CA GLN A 57 -0.35 8.25 -22.20
C GLN A 57 -1.71 8.68 -22.78
N ARG A 58 -1.77 8.83 -24.10
CA ARG A 58 -2.97 9.15 -24.87
C ARG A 58 -3.24 8.07 -25.91
N VAL A 59 -4.48 7.59 -25.99
CA VAL A 59 -4.89 6.52 -26.92
C VAL A 59 -6.16 6.93 -27.66
N LYS A 60 -6.21 6.67 -28.96
CA LYS A 60 -7.42 6.83 -29.78
C LYS A 60 -8.17 5.51 -29.86
N ILE A 61 -9.40 5.46 -29.37
CA ILE A 61 -10.20 4.23 -29.28
C ILE A 61 -11.55 4.44 -29.97
N LYS A 62 -12.03 3.43 -30.71
CA LYS A 62 -13.37 3.43 -31.29
C LYS A 62 -14.42 3.41 -30.18
N THR A 63 -15.45 4.25 -30.27
CA THR A 63 -16.47 4.37 -29.20
C THR A 63 -17.16 3.06 -28.88
N SER A 64 -17.34 2.19 -29.87
CA SER A 64 -17.91 0.85 -29.71
C SER A 64 -17.06 -0.14 -28.91
N GLN A 65 -15.78 0.14 -28.69
CA GLN A 65 -14.85 -0.76 -27.98
C GLN A 65 -14.55 -0.31 -26.55
N ILE A 66 -14.97 0.90 -26.16
CA ILE A 66 -14.63 1.49 -24.86
C ILE A 66 -15.46 0.81 -23.76
N ASN A 67 -14.77 0.13 -22.85
CA ASN A 67 -15.32 -0.46 -21.62
C ASN A 67 -14.23 -0.46 -20.53
N ILE A 68 -14.63 -0.62 -19.27
CA ILE A 68 -13.69 -0.55 -18.13
C ILE A 68 -12.59 -1.62 -18.19
N THR A 69 -12.87 -2.80 -18.77
CA THR A 69 -11.88 -3.87 -18.88
C THR A 69 -10.78 -3.51 -19.87
N LEU A 70 -11.13 -2.89 -21.00
CA LEU A 70 -10.17 -2.40 -21.99
C LEU A 70 -9.34 -1.27 -21.38
N LEU A 71 -9.98 -0.27 -20.77
CA LEU A 71 -9.28 0.89 -20.19
C LEU A 71 -8.35 0.48 -19.05
N GLY A 72 -8.80 -0.44 -18.18
CA GLY A 72 -7.96 -0.96 -17.09
C GLY A 72 -6.71 -1.68 -17.59
N LYS A 73 -6.80 -2.39 -18.72
CA LYS A 73 -5.63 -3.01 -19.38
C LYS A 73 -4.72 -2.00 -20.07
N VAL A 74 -5.28 -0.97 -20.71
CA VAL A 74 -4.52 0.03 -21.46
C VAL A 74 -3.74 0.95 -20.52
N PHE A 75 -4.33 1.32 -19.39
CA PHE A 75 -3.80 2.31 -18.44
C PHE A 75 -3.31 1.70 -17.12
N ASP A 76 -3.29 0.37 -17.01
CA ASP A 76 -2.91 -0.35 -15.79
C ASP A 76 -3.70 0.11 -14.55
N MET A 77 -5.03 0.12 -14.65
CA MET A 77 -5.96 0.55 -13.58
C MET A 77 -6.93 -0.58 -13.19
N PHE A 78 -7.41 -0.55 -11.95
CA PHE A 78 -8.46 -1.47 -11.49
C PHE A 78 -9.80 -1.14 -12.18
N PRO A 79 -10.43 -2.07 -12.92
CA PRO A 79 -11.65 -1.80 -13.69
C PRO A 79 -12.76 -1.12 -12.89
N ASP A 80 -13.00 -1.56 -11.65
CA ASP A 80 -14.08 -1.07 -10.79
C ASP A 80 -13.87 0.36 -10.27
N SER A 81 -12.68 0.92 -10.48
CA SER A 81 -12.33 2.28 -10.07
C SER A 81 -12.34 3.28 -11.22
N ILE A 82 -12.65 2.84 -12.45
CA ILE A 82 -12.49 3.66 -13.64
C ILE A 82 -13.70 4.56 -13.86
N PHE A 83 -13.43 5.86 -14.05
CA PHE A 83 -14.39 6.82 -14.57
C PHE A 83 -13.73 7.75 -15.58
N LEU A 84 -14.54 8.32 -16.48
CA LEU A 84 -14.08 9.28 -17.48
C LEU A 84 -14.53 10.70 -17.11
N LEU A 85 -13.64 11.67 -17.25
CA LEU A 85 -13.93 13.09 -17.05
C LEU A 85 -13.72 13.83 -18.37
N SER A 86 -14.74 14.56 -18.81
CA SER A 86 -14.64 15.43 -19.98
C SER A 86 -13.69 16.60 -19.72
N CYS A 87 -12.84 16.92 -20.70
CA CYS A 87 -11.97 18.10 -20.66
C CYS A 87 -12.74 19.42 -20.77
N ASN A 88 -13.82 19.42 -21.56
CA ASN A 88 -14.49 20.65 -22.00
C ASN A 88 -15.71 20.97 -21.14
N SER A 89 -16.51 19.96 -20.79
CA SER A 89 -17.76 20.12 -20.07
C SER A 89 -17.63 19.81 -18.57
N GLY A 90 -16.58 19.08 -18.17
CA GLY A 90 -16.43 18.57 -16.81
C GLY A 90 -17.43 17.47 -16.46
N HIS A 91 -18.17 16.93 -17.43
CA HIS A 91 -19.05 15.79 -17.21
C HIS A 91 -18.26 14.55 -16.78
N VAL A 92 -18.76 13.87 -15.75
CA VAL A 92 -18.25 12.59 -15.26
C VAL A 92 -19.09 11.48 -15.86
N LEU A 93 -18.43 10.50 -16.47
CA LEU A 93 -19.06 9.32 -17.04
C LEU A 93 -18.56 8.07 -16.31
N THR A 94 -19.48 7.39 -15.64
CA THR A 94 -19.24 6.09 -15.00
C THR A 94 -19.79 4.97 -15.88
N ALA A 95 -19.17 3.80 -15.83
CA ALA A 95 -19.68 2.64 -16.52
C ALA A 95 -20.92 2.05 -15.82
N ASP A 96 -21.75 1.33 -16.57
CA ASP A 96 -22.88 0.58 -16.04
C ASP A 96 -22.43 -0.73 -15.34
N ALA A 97 -23.39 -1.54 -14.88
CA ALA A 97 -23.11 -2.82 -14.22
C ALA A 97 -22.41 -3.85 -15.15
N ASN A 98 -22.46 -3.67 -16.46
CA ASN A 98 -21.76 -4.52 -17.44
C ASN A 98 -20.37 -3.97 -17.78
N GLY A 99 -19.98 -2.83 -17.20
CA GLY A 99 -18.72 -2.16 -17.49
C GLY A 99 -18.73 -1.37 -18.81
N GLU A 100 -19.89 -1.10 -19.39
CA GLU A 100 -20.06 -0.30 -20.59
C GLU A 100 -20.37 1.17 -20.25
N PHE A 101 -19.84 2.08 -21.07
CA PHE A 101 -20.12 3.52 -20.95
C PHE A 101 -21.23 3.93 -21.92
N ASN A 102 -21.99 4.97 -21.57
CA ASN A 102 -23.02 5.50 -22.45
C ASN A 102 -22.41 6.06 -23.75
N LYS A 103 -22.66 5.37 -24.88
CA LYS A 103 -22.06 5.67 -26.18
C LYS A 103 -22.45 7.04 -26.72
N ASN A 104 -23.68 7.49 -26.47
CA ASN A 104 -24.16 8.79 -26.94
C ASN A 104 -23.39 9.93 -26.26
N THR A 105 -23.11 9.80 -24.97
CA THR A 105 -22.31 10.77 -24.21
C THR A 105 -20.84 10.71 -24.60
N LEU A 106 -20.28 9.51 -24.81
CA LEU A 106 -18.92 9.37 -25.33
C LEU A 106 -18.73 10.06 -26.67
N GLU A 107 -19.71 9.97 -27.57
CA GLU A 107 -19.65 10.53 -28.93
C GLU A 107 -19.92 12.03 -29.01
N SER A 108 -20.39 12.66 -27.93
CA SER A 108 -20.58 14.11 -27.90
C SER A 108 -19.28 14.89 -27.73
N GLU A 109 -18.18 14.20 -27.39
CA GLU A 109 -16.89 14.84 -27.13
C GLU A 109 -15.71 14.08 -27.74
N ASP A 110 -14.69 14.81 -28.17
CA ASP A 110 -13.52 14.22 -28.84
C ASP A 110 -12.45 13.71 -27.87
N GLU A 111 -12.44 14.18 -26.60
CA GLU A 111 -11.37 13.91 -25.64
C GLU A 111 -11.88 13.71 -24.21
N TRP A 112 -11.38 12.67 -23.54
CA TRP A 112 -11.74 12.27 -22.18
C TRP A 112 -10.50 11.94 -21.35
N TYR A 113 -10.52 12.27 -20.06
CA TYR A 113 -9.52 11.82 -19.09
C TYR A 113 -10.00 10.60 -18.32
N CYS A 114 -9.20 9.53 -18.36
CA CYS A 114 -9.41 8.30 -17.61
C CYS A 114 -8.78 8.42 -16.23
N HIS A 115 -9.60 8.30 -15.20
CA HIS A 115 -9.20 8.26 -13.80
C HIS A 115 -9.48 6.88 -13.22
N GLY A 116 -8.64 6.44 -12.29
CA GLY A 116 -8.81 5.17 -11.59
C GLY A 116 -7.60 4.81 -10.74
N ASN A 117 -7.76 3.84 -9.86
CA ASN A 117 -6.69 3.34 -9.01
C ASN A 117 -5.71 2.53 -9.86
N ALA A 118 -4.43 2.93 -9.85
CA ALA A 118 -3.38 2.22 -10.58
C ALA A 118 -3.14 0.82 -9.98
N ILE A 119 -3.03 -0.19 -10.86
CA ILE A 119 -2.52 -1.50 -10.51
C ILE A 119 -1.02 -1.35 -10.31
N ILE A 120 -0.59 -1.43 -9.06
CA ILE A 120 0.84 -1.50 -8.73
C ILE A 120 1.35 -2.85 -9.22
N LYS A 121 1.79 -2.92 -10.48
CA LYS A 121 2.50 -4.09 -11.01
C LYS A 121 3.78 -4.22 -10.20
N ALA A 122 3.82 -5.20 -9.30
CA ALA A 122 5.06 -5.64 -8.68
C ALA A 122 6.05 -5.88 -9.82
N THR A 123 7.10 -5.08 -9.90
CA THR A 123 7.99 -5.02 -11.05
C THR A 123 8.69 -6.37 -11.19
N THR A 124 8.12 -7.27 -11.99
CA THR A 124 8.79 -8.49 -12.43
C THR A 124 9.79 -8.07 -13.50
N ASP A 125 10.96 -7.65 -13.03
CA ASP A 125 12.12 -7.35 -13.87
C ASP A 125 12.42 -8.59 -14.73
N ASP A 126 12.20 -8.50 -16.04
CA ASP A 126 12.27 -9.62 -17.01
C ASP A 126 13.70 -10.21 -17.15
N LYS A 127 14.67 -9.69 -16.39
CA LYS A 127 16.01 -10.27 -16.20
C LYS A 127 16.02 -11.59 -15.42
N PHE A 128 14.89 -12.04 -14.87
CA PHE A 128 14.82 -13.29 -14.09
C PHE A 128 14.48 -14.55 -14.90
N LYS A 129 14.29 -14.46 -16.22
CA LYS A 129 13.94 -15.62 -17.06
C LYS A 129 15.07 -16.66 -17.24
N TYR A 130 16.27 -16.42 -16.72
CA TYR A 130 17.41 -17.36 -16.81
C TYR A 130 17.69 -18.18 -15.55
N LEU A 131 16.90 -18.07 -14.47
CA LEU A 131 17.25 -18.71 -13.19
C LEU A 131 16.66 -20.11 -12.94
N TYR A 132 16.25 -20.82 -13.99
CA TYR A 132 16.00 -22.27 -13.91
C TYR A 132 16.58 -23.01 -15.13
N HIS A 133 17.90 -22.94 -15.31
CA HIS A 133 18.64 -24.08 -15.83
C HIS A 133 19.48 -24.66 -14.70
N GLN A 134 19.06 -25.84 -14.22
CA GLN A 134 19.99 -26.75 -13.57
C GLN A 134 21.15 -26.95 -14.54
N ASN A 135 22.37 -26.67 -14.10
CA ASN A 135 23.57 -26.82 -14.90
C ASN A 135 24.21 -28.18 -14.56
N PRO A 136 24.01 -29.24 -15.36
CA PRO A 136 24.85 -30.41 -15.29
C PRO A 136 26.08 -30.09 -16.15
N ASN A 137 27.21 -29.77 -15.52
CA ASN A 137 28.58 -30.05 -16.00
C ASN A 137 29.59 -29.12 -15.31
N PHE A 138 30.32 -29.67 -14.34
CA PHE A 138 31.66 -29.18 -13.99
C PHE A 138 32.67 -30.30 -14.27
N HIS A 139 33.88 -29.89 -14.65
CA HIS A 139 34.80 -30.56 -15.56
C HIS A 139 35.48 -31.86 -15.12
N ARG A 140 35.68 -32.72 -16.13
CA ARG A 140 36.94 -33.40 -16.53
C ARG A 140 38.09 -33.37 -15.51
N GLY A 141 38.28 -34.47 -14.81
CA GLY A 141 39.61 -34.98 -14.45
C GLY A 141 40.05 -36.01 -15.50
N LYS A 142 41.22 -35.79 -16.12
CA LYS A 142 41.86 -36.74 -17.05
C LYS A 142 42.33 -37.98 -16.29
N GLN A 143 41.86 -39.16 -16.67
CA GLN A 143 42.55 -40.43 -16.36
C GLN A 143 42.64 -41.29 -17.63
N THR A 144 43.79 -41.93 -17.76
CA THR A 144 44.32 -42.72 -18.87
C THR A 144 43.52 -44.00 -19.15
N PRO A 145 43.60 -44.59 -20.36
CA PRO A 145 42.85 -45.77 -20.73
C PRO A 145 43.61 -47.05 -20.37
N LYS A 146 42.94 -48.00 -19.72
CA LYS A 146 43.01 -49.46 -19.96
C LYS A 146 42.24 -50.23 -18.88
N GLY A 147 41.35 -51.12 -19.31
CA GLY A 147 41.05 -52.34 -18.55
C GLY A 147 39.59 -52.68 -18.27
N ARG A 148 39.00 -53.46 -19.19
CA ARG A 148 38.13 -54.65 -19.00
C ARG A 148 36.95 -54.62 -18.00
N TYR A 149 35.76 -54.82 -18.58
CA TYR A 149 34.64 -55.70 -18.17
C TYR A 149 34.38 -55.99 -16.68
N ALA A 150 33.22 -55.56 -16.19
CA ALA A 150 32.21 -56.43 -15.53
C ALA A 150 30.85 -55.70 -15.34
N PRO A 151 29.71 -56.41 -15.22
CA PRO A 151 28.37 -55.85 -15.48
C PRO A 151 27.43 -55.78 -14.25
N PHE A 152 26.28 -55.12 -14.46
CA PHE A 152 25.03 -55.14 -13.67
C PHE A 152 25.02 -54.54 -12.25
N SER A 153 24.17 -53.52 -12.05
CA SER A 153 23.06 -53.58 -11.07
C SER A 153 22.15 -52.33 -11.07
N ARG A 154 20.92 -52.54 -11.57
CA ARG A 154 19.59 -52.08 -11.10
C ARG A 154 19.42 -50.67 -10.49
N SER A 155 18.60 -49.90 -11.21
CA SER A 155 17.44 -49.10 -10.77
C SER A 155 17.16 -49.07 -9.26
N GLY A 156 17.36 -47.90 -8.64
CA GLY A 156 16.89 -47.60 -7.29
C GLY A 156 15.86 -46.46 -7.33
N ALA A 157 14.61 -46.79 -7.04
CA ALA A 157 13.50 -45.86 -6.89
C ALA A 157 13.76 -44.83 -5.79
N GLY A 158 13.32 -43.59 -6.03
CA GLY A 158 13.44 -42.47 -5.11
C GLY A 158 12.66 -42.69 -3.82
N ALA A 159 13.38 -42.97 -2.74
CA ALA A 159 12.84 -42.98 -1.40
C ALA A 159 12.65 -41.53 -0.91
N HIS A 160 11.40 -41.07 -0.82
CA HIS A 160 11.03 -39.92 -0.01
C HIS A 160 11.39 -40.21 1.45
N ARG A 161 12.46 -39.60 1.94
CA ARG A 161 12.82 -39.63 3.36
C ARG A 161 11.84 -38.75 4.13
N ASN A 162 10.78 -39.35 4.64
CA ASN A 162 9.94 -38.73 5.67
C ASN A 162 10.82 -38.48 6.91
N LYS A 163 11.04 -37.21 7.24
CA LYS A 163 11.73 -36.84 8.48
C LYS A 163 10.86 -37.26 9.68
N PRO A 164 11.43 -37.84 10.75
CA PRO A 164 10.66 -38.28 11.90
C PRO A 164 9.92 -37.10 12.57
N PRO A 165 8.69 -37.30 13.06
CA PRO A 165 7.96 -36.31 13.85
C PRO A 165 8.72 -36.06 15.16
N GLY A 166 9.02 -34.78 15.47
CA GLY A 166 9.66 -34.39 16.73
C GLY A 166 11.02 -33.70 16.59
N VAL A 167 11.60 -33.61 15.39
CA VAL A 167 12.73 -32.71 15.14
C VAL A 167 12.18 -31.29 15.04
N ILE A 168 12.16 -30.57 16.16
CA ILE A 168 11.99 -29.11 16.17
C ILE A 168 12.95 -28.57 15.12
N ALA A 169 12.42 -27.89 14.11
CA ALA A 169 13.23 -27.32 13.05
C ALA A 169 14.23 -26.39 13.73
N ALA A 170 15.49 -26.85 13.86
CA ALA A 170 16.58 -26.01 14.32
C ALA A 170 16.50 -24.74 13.51
N GLU A 171 16.42 -23.59 14.19
CA GLU A 171 16.31 -22.29 13.54
C GLU A 171 17.33 -22.26 12.41
N LEU A 172 16.83 -22.21 11.17
CA LEU A 172 17.67 -22.34 10.01
C LEU A 172 18.57 -21.10 10.01
N GLU A 173 19.83 -21.24 10.40
CA GLU A 173 20.79 -20.16 10.22
C GLU A 173 21.19 -20.09 8.75
N TRP A 174 21.35 -18.88 8.22
CA TRP A 174 21.92 -18.63 6.90
C TRP A 174 22.98 -17.54 6.96
N THR A 175 23.85 -17.51 5.96
CA THR A 175 24.90 -16.49 5.89
C THR A 175 24.51 -15.40 4.88
N LYS A 176 24.69 -14.14 5.27
CA LYS A 176 24.53 -12.96 4.42
C LYS A 176 25.82 -12.16 4.40
N THR A 177 26.41 -11.97 3.22
CA THR A 177 27.60 -11.12 3.07
C THR A 177 27.19 -9.66 2.96
N ILE A 178 27.75 -8.81 3.81
CA ILE A 178 27.62 -7.34 3.80
C ILE A 178 28.90 -6.75 3.23
N GLU A 179 28.80 -5.85 2.25
CA GLU A 179 29.98 -5.16 1.71
C GLU A 179 30.36 -3.97 2.61
N ILE A 180 31.61 -3.90 3.04
CA ILE A 180 32.09 -2.80 3.88
C ILE A 180 32.66 -1.72 2.97
N PHE A 181 32.24 -0.48 3.19
CA PHE A 181 32.66 0.69 2.42
C PHE A 181 33.18 1.79 3.33
N HIS A 182 34.09 2.61 2.78
CA HIS A 182 34.62 3.83 3.39
C HIS A 182 34.48 4.98 2.38
N TYR A 183 34.38 6.22 2.87
CA TYR A 183 34.27 7.40 2.01
C TYR A 183 35.58 8.22 1.99
N ASN A 184 36.28 8.20 0.86
CA ASN A 184 37.48 8.99 0.58
C ASN A 184 37.27 9.78 -0.72
N ASP A 185 36.42 10.82 -0.68
CA ASP A 185 35.91 11.57 -1.85
C ASP A 185 35.04 10.74 -2.83
N LYS A 186 35.19 9.42 -2.81
CA LYS A 186 34.35 8.44 -3.49
C LYS A 186 34.09 7.25 -2.55
N TRP A 187 32.98 6.56 -2.77
CA TRP A 187 32.69 5.30 -2.10
C TRP A 187 33.66 4.21 -2.54
N GLU A 188 34.47 3.71 -1.60
CA GLU A 188 35.45 2.67 -1.84
C GLU A 188 35.13 1.43 -0.99
N LYS A 189 35.14 0.26 -1.63
CA LYS A 189 34.89 -1.00 -0.94
C LYS A 189 36.15 -1.44 -0.22
N THR A 190 36.07 -1.57 1.10
CA THR A 190 37.20 -1.99 1.95
C THR A 190 37.16 -3.48 2.29
N GLY A 191 35.99 -4.12 2.26
CA GLY A 191 35.88 -5.53 2.62
C GLY A 191 34.52 -6.18 2.40
N ASN A 192 34.40 -7.42 2.86
CA ASN A 192 33.15 -8.19 2.92
C ASN A 192 33.04 -8.83 4.29
N LEU A 193 31.88 -8.71 4.93
CA LEU A 193 31.59 -9.28 6.24
C LEU A 193 30.49 -10.35 6.12
N PRO A 194 30.82 -11.66 6.24
CA PRO A 194 29.82 -12.71 6.22
C PRO A 194 29.10 -12.83 7.56
N LEU A 195 27.83 -12.40 7.62
CA LEU A 195 27.00 -12.45 8.83
C LEU A 195 26.17 -13.73 8.89
N ARG A 196 26.21 -14.44 10.02
CA ARG A 196 25.27 -15.53 10.30
C ARG A 196 23.99 -14.98 10.91
N LEU A 197 22.88 -15.16 10.21
CA LEU A 197 21.57 -14.64 10.58
C LEU A 197 20.57 -15.79 10.77
N ASN A 198 19.68 -15.62 11.74
CA ASN A 198 18.44 -16.37 11.90
C ASN A 198 17.25 -15.39 11.81
N GLU A 199 16.02 -15.89 11.90
CA GLU A 199 14.82 -15.05 11.75
C GLU A 199 14.77 -13.90 12.77
N ALA A 200 15.19 -14.16 14.01
CA ALA A 200 15.22 -13.17 15.09
C ALA A 200 16.30 -12.09 14.91
N LYS A 201 17.50 -12.47 14.43
CA LYS A 201 18.65 -11.56 14.23
C LYS A 201 18.63 -10.85 12.88
N ALA A 202 17.75 -11.25 11.96
CA ALA A 202 17.59 -10.65 10.64
C ALA A 202 16.84 -9.31 10.71
N THR A 203 17.36 -8.36 11.49
CA THR A 203 16.84 -7.00 11.63
C THR A 203 17.95 -5.99 11.37
N VAL A 204 17.59 -4.78 10.91
CA VAL A 204 18.58 -3.74 10.62
C VAL A 204 19.44 -3.38 11.85
N PRO A 205 18.89 -3.21 13.07
CA PRO A 205 19.68 -2.92 14.26
C PRO A 205 20.65 -4.04 14.64
N SER A 206 20.24 -5.30 14.52
CA SER A 206 21.08 -6.47 14.81
C SER A 206 22.24 -6.57 13.81
N VAL A 207 21.96 -6.43 12.51
CA VAL A 207 22.98 -6.42 11.45
C VAL A 207 23.95 -5.25 11.62
N CYS A 208 23.43 -4.07 11.95
CA CYS A 208 24.22 -2.88 12.25
C CYS A 208 25.15 -3.11 13.46
N GLY A 209 24.64 -3.68 14.55
CA GLY A 209 25.44 -3.97 15.75
C GLY A 209 26.57 -4.96 15.48
N ILE A 210 26.32 -6.00 14.66
CA ILE A 210 27.38 -6.95 14.29
C ILE A 210 28.42 -6.29 13.38
N ALA A 211 27.98 -5.53 12.37
CA ALA A 211 28.90 -4.81 11.48
C ALA A 211 29.73 -3.76 12.24
N SER A 212 29.11 -3.03 13.17
CA SER A 212 29.78 -2.07 14.05
C SER A 212 30.92 -2.73 14.83
N ASN A 213 30.64 -3.84 15.52
CA ASN A 213 31.63 -4.53 16.34
C ASN A 213 32.72 -5.21 15.50
N GLU A 214 32.36 -5.92 14.43
CA GLU A 214 33.30 -6.77 13.69
C GLU A 214 34.10 -6.00 12.63
N ALA A 215 33.51 -5.01 11.96
CA ALA A 215 34.16 -4.27 10.87
C ALA A 215 34.61 -2.86 11.26
N PHE A 216 33.96 -2.23 12.25
CA PHE A 216 34.20 -0.82 12.59
C PHE A 216 34.70 -0.60 14.01
N GLY A 217 35.06 -1.66 14.74
CA GLY A 217 35.63 -1.57 16.09
C GLY A 217 34.68 -0.94 17.12
N GLY A 218 33.38 -1.20 17.00
CA GLY A 218 32.34 -0.69 17.88
C GLY A 218 31.86 0.73 17.57
N LYS A 219 32.30 1.32 16.45
CA LYS A 219 31.81 2.63 16.01
C LYS A 219 30.45 2.51 15.31
N ASP A 220 29.64 3.56 15.41
CA ASP A 220 28.34 3.61 14.77
C ASP A 220 28.46 3.47 13.24
N CYS A 221 27.59 2.63 12.68
CA CYS A 221 27.55 2.36 11.25
C CYS A 221 26.13 2.47 10.69
N VAL A 222 26.02 2.61 9.37
CA VAL A 222 24.74 2.65 8.65
C VAL A 222 24.70 1.50 7.68
N ILE A 223 23.56 0.81 7.66
CA ILE A 223 23.27 -0.22 6.66
C ILE A 223 22.58 0.41 5.46
N LEU A 224 23.15 0.18 4.28
CA LEU A 224 22.75 0.79 3.02
C LEU A 224 22.40 -0.27 1.97
N ASP A 225 21.64 0.13 0.95
CA ASP A 225 21.33 -0.68 -0.22
C ASP A 225 22.38 -0.55 -1.35
N LEU A 226 22.01 -0.99 -2.56
CA LEU A 226 22.84 -0.92 -3.77
C LEU A 226 23.10 0.51 -4.25
N ASP A 227 22.28 1.47 -3.85
CA ASP A 227 22.35 2.87 -4.27
C ASP A 227 22.88 3.78 -3.15
N PHE A 228 23.45 3.18 -2.09
CA PHE A 228 23.93 3.88 -0.89
C PHE A 228 22.81 4.62 -0.13
N LEU A 229 21.57 4.17 -0.26
CA LEU A 229 20.44 4.67 0.53
C LEU A 229 20.29 3.87 1.81
N LYS A 230 19.92 4.56 2.90
CA LYS A 230 19.71 3.94 4.21
C LYS A 230 18.53 2.97 4.16
N ILE A 231 18.76 1.74 4.59
CA ILE A 231 17.69 0.75 4.75
C ILE A 231 16.99 1.05 6.09
N PRO A 232 15.69 1.44 6.09
CA PRO A 232 14.96 1.72 7.33
C PRO A 232 14.65 0.41 8.07
N ASP A 233 14.57 0.44 9.40
CA ASP A 233 14.09 -0.71 10.18
C ASP A 233 12.56 -0.73 10.22
N THR A 234 11.95 -1.43 9.26
CA THR A 234 10.51 -1.65 9.19
C THR A 234 10.19 -3.15 9.16
N GLN A 235 8.94 -3.53 9.40
CA GLN A 235 8.52 -4.94 9.36
C GLN A 235 8.84 -5.65 8.03
N SER A 236 8.88 -4.93 6.90
CA SER A 236 9.24 -5.48 5.58
C SER A 236 10.74 -5.70 5.37
N THR A 237 11.59 -5.11 6.21
CA THR A 237 13.07 -5.27 6.18
C THR A 237 13.58 -6.25 7.24
N ARG A 238 12.66 -6.89 7.98
CA ARG A 238 12.97 -7.91 8.99
C ARG A 238 12.78 -9.31 8.41
N GLY A 239 13.48 -10.28 8.98
CA GLY A 239 13.32 -11.70 8.68
C GLY A 239 14.02 -12.18 7.41
N SER A 240 14.03 -13.49 7.22
CA SER A 240 14.79 -14.15 6.14
C SER A 240 14.39 -13.70 4.73
N LEU A 241 13.12 -13.35 4.52
CA LEU A 241 12.58 -12.98 3.22
C LEU A 241 13.33 -11.78 2.62
N PHE A 242 13.53 -10.72 3.40
CA PHE A 242 14.27 -9.53 2.94
C PHE A 242 15.76 -9.84 2.76
N TRP A 243 16.41 -10.37 3.79
CA TRP A 243 17.87 -10.50 3.80
C TRP A 243 18.41 -11.52 2.80
N ARG A 244 17.64 -12.58 2.49
CA ARG A 244 18.01 -13.56 1.46
C ARG A 244 17.81 -13.04 0.04
N THR A 245 16.80 -12.22 -0.20
CA THR A 245 16.48 -11.70 -1.54
C THR A 245 17.21 -10.41 -1.89
N ALA A 246 17.58 -9.60 -0.90
CA ALA A 246 18.31 -8.36 -1.12
C ALA A 246 19.63 -8.63 -1.86
N LYS A 247 19.82 -8.07 -3.06
CA LYS A 247 20.98 -8.43 -3.89
C LYS A 247 22.32 -8.05 -3.25
N LYS A 248 22.43 -6.80 -2.76
CA LYS A 248 23.62 -6.28 -2.10
C LYS A 248 23.20 -5.38 -0.95
N VAL A 249 23.86 -5.58 0.18
CA VAL A 249 23.74 -4.74 1.36
C VAL A 249 25.12 -4.25 1.71
N ARG A 250 25.23 -2.98 2.06
CA ARG A 250 26.49 -2.32 2.39
C ARG A 250 26.45 -1.82 3.82
N ALA A 251 27.61 -1.68 4.43
CA ALA A 251 27.77 -0.99 5.70
C ALA A 251 28.89 0.05 5.58
N VAL A 252 28.66 1.22 6.16
CA VAL A 252 29.61 2.35 6.21
C VAL A 252 29.62 2.95 7.61
N LEU A 253 30.71 3.62 7.98
CA LEU A 253 30.72 4.42 9.21
C LEU A 253 29.67 5.54 9.12
N GLN A 254 29.05 5.85 10.25
CA GLN A 254 28.10 6.96 10.37
C GLN A 254 28.75 8.27 9.88
N GLU A 255 30.01 8.53 10.22
CA GLU A 255 30.75 9.73 9.80
C GLU A 255 30.91 9.80 8.27
N ASP A 256 31.27 8.67 7.64
CA ASP A 256 31.47 8.57 6.20
C ASP A 256 30.16 8.72 5.44
N TYR A 257 29.06 8.21 5.98
CA TYR A 257 27.72 8.43 5.45
C TYR A 257 27.42 9.91 5.31
N HIS A 258 27.66 10.71 6.35
CA HIS A 258 27.41 12.15 6.30
C HIS A 258 28.35 12.88 5.32
N LYS A 259 29.61 12.46 5.19
CA LYS A 259 30.56 13.05 4.24
C LYS A 259 30.15 12.77 2.79
N GLY A 260 29.94 11.49 2.45
CA GLY A 260 29.60 11.07 1.09
C GLY A 260 28.24 11.55 0.62
N TYR A 261 27.32 11.76 1.55
CA TYR A 261 26.02 12.32 1.24
C TYR A 261 26.12 13.83 0.89
N LYS A 262 26.86 14.62 1.68
CA LYS A 262 27.03 16.06 1.44
C LYS A 262 27.80 16.39 0.16
N SER A 263 28.81 15.59 -0.19
CA SER A 263 29.69 15.83 -1.34
C SER A 263 29.07 15.45 -2.68
N SER A 264 28.09 14.55 -2.69
CA SER A 264 27.48 14.05 -3.93
C SER A 264 26.67 15.11 -4.70
N GLY A 265 26.53 16.35 -4.19
CA GLY A 265 25.78 17.45 -4.82
C GLY A 265 24.28 17.15 -5.00
N ALA A 266 23.86 15.94 -4.65
CA ALA A 266 22.51 15.47 -4.70
C ALA A 266 21.91 15.67 -3.32
N SER A 267 21.31 16.85 -3.14
CA SER A 267 20.17 17.03 -2.23
C SER A 267 18.98 16.18 -2.72
N LYS A 268 19.21 14.88 -2.90
CA LYS A 268 18.18 13.84 -2.95
C LYS A 268 18.22 13.17 -1.60
N GLU A 269 17.70 13.87 -0.60
CA GLU A 269 16.99 13.13 0.43
C GLU A 269 15.96 12.25 -0.30
N PRO A 270 15.59 11.09 0.26
CA PRO A 270 14.30 10.52 -0.06
C PRO A 270 13.26 11.55 0.38
N ARG A 271 13.04 12.56 -0.49
CA ARG A 271 12.35 13.84 -0.27
C ARG A 271 11.86 13.87 1.16
N ALA A 272 12.73 14.23 2.13
CA ALA A 272 12.27 14.35 3.50
C ALA A 272 11.04 15.23 3.37
N LYS A 273 9.87 14.67 3.71
CA LYS A 273 8.56 15.29 3.48
C LYS A 273 8.77 16.74 3.85
N ALA A 274 8.79 17.65 2.85
CA ALA A 274 9.29 19.00 3.06
C ALA A 274 8.56 19.51 4.29
N THR A 275 9.28 19.66 5.41
CA THR A 275 8.60 19.94 6.67
C THR A 275 7.91 21.27 6.49
N VAL A 276 6.73 21.41 7.10
CA VAL A 276 5.96 22.65 7.03
C VAL A 276 6.86 23.86 7.33
N GLU A 277 7.74 23.72 8.33
CA GLU A 277 8.76 24.70 8.72
C GLU A 277 9.74 25.04 7.59
N SER A 278 10.23 24.05 6.83
CA SER A 278 11.14 24.29 5.72
C SER A 278 10.49 25.04 4.56
N LEU A 279 9.19 24.89 4.34
CA LEU A 279 8.44 25.59 3.31
C LEU A 279 8.01 26.98 3.75
N GLU A 280 7.61 27.13 5.02
CA GLU A 280 7.30 28.43 5.63
C GLU A 280 8.53 29.35 5.62
N GLU A 281 9.72 28.82 5.92
CA GLU A 281 10.95 29.61 5.83
C GLU A 281 11.31 30.00 4.39
N ARG A 282 10.99 29.14 3.40
CA ARG A 282 11.17 29.47 1.98
C ARG A 282 10.18 30.52 1.50
N LEU A 283 8.94 30.48 1.99
CA LEU A 283 7.91 31.50 1.74
C LEU A 283 8.36 32.85 2.31
N ARG A 284 8.84 32.88 3.55
CA ARG A 284 9.33 34.12 4.18
C ARG A 284 10.48 34.76 3.40
N LYS A 285 11.44 33.96 2.92
CA LYS A 285 12.55 34.44 2.09
C LYS A 285 12.09 34.98 0.74
N LEU A 286 11.04 34.38 0.14
CA LEU A 286 10.46 34.88 -1.10
C LEU A 286 9.74 36.20 -0.87
N GLU A 287 8.94 36.34 0.18
CA GLU A 287 8.27 37.58 0.57
C GLU A 287 9.27 38.74 0.82
N GLU A 288 10.37 38.47 1.51
CA GLU A 288 11.44 39.46 1.72
C GLU A 288 12.10 39.89 0.40
N SER A 289 12.24 38.96 -0.56
CA SER A 289 12.87 39.23 -1.86
C SER A 289 11.96 39.99 -2.83
N THR A 290 10.65 39.78 -2.79
CA THR A 290 9.67 40.45 -3.66
C THR A 290 9.40 41.89 -3.23
N ALA A 291 9.54 42.21 -1.93
CA ALA A 291 9.42 43.58 -1.42
C ALA A 291 10.44 44.58 -2.02
N HIS A 292 11.56 44.09 -2.58
CA HIS A 292 12.66 44.92 -3.09
C HIS A 292 12.74 45.00 -4.62
N SER A 293 11.94 44.20 -5.35
CA SER A 293 11.99 44.09 -6.82
C SER A 293 10.65 44.51 -7.41
N GLY A 294 10.59 45.67 -8.08
CA GLY A 294 9.38 46.25 -8.67
C GLY A 294 8.73 45.46 -9.83
N LYS A 295 8.91 44.14 -9.93
CA LYS A 295 8.29 43.24 -10.93
C LYS A 295 7.08 42.50 -10.34
N ALA A 296 6.04 43.25 -10.00
CA ALA A 296 4.94 42.78 -9.15
C ALA A 296 4.08 41.61 -9.67
N ALA A 297 3.89 41.44 -10.98
CA ALA A 297 2.89 40.49 -11.50
C ALA A 297 3.39 39.03 -11.62
N ALA A 298 4.64 38.83 -12.07
CA ALA A 298 5.21 37.48 -12.21
C ALA A 298 5.55 36.89 -10.84
N ASP A 299 6.06 37.73 -9.93
CA ASP A 299 6.49 37.32 -8.59
C ASP A 299 5.30 36.94 -7.69
N GLN A 300 4.13 37.57 -7.86
CA GLN A 300 2.90 37.21 -7.14
C GLN A 300 2.42 35.78 -7.47
N SER A 301 2.58 35.34 -8.71
CA SER A 301 2.15 33.99 -9.14
C SER A 301 3.00 32.90 -8.50
N VAL A 302 4.30 33.14 -8.32
CA VAL A 302 5.25 32.22 -7.70
C VAL A 302 4.96 32.09 -6.20
N LEU A 303 4.61 33.20 -5.55
CA LEU A 303 4.28 33.23 -4.12
C LEU A 303 2.99 32.46 -3.83
N LEU A 304 1.94 32.67 -4.64
CA LEU A 304 0.70 31.89 -4.56
C LEU A 304 0.93 30.39 -4.81
N GLN A 305 1.79 30.03 -5.77
CA GLN A 305 2.14 28.63 -6.02
C GLN A 305 2.85 27.99 -4.82
N ALA A 306 3.76 28.73 -4.16
CA ALA A 306 4.44 28.26 -2.97
C ALA A 306 3.48 28.09 -1.78
N GLU A 307 2.52 29.00 -1.61
CA GLU A 307 1.48 28.92 -0.57
C GLU A 307 0.55 27.72 -0.80
N VAL A 308 0.09 27.51 -2.03
CA VAL A 308 -0.71 26.33 -2.41
C VAL A 308 0.07 25.03 -2.17
N ALA A 309 1.37 24.99 -2.47
CA ALA A 309 2.20 23.83 -2.18
C ALA A 309 2.33 23.56 -0.68
N SER A 310 2.51 24.61 0.14
CA SER A 310 2.53 24.51 1.60
C SER A 310 1.21 23.99 2.17
N LEU A 311 0.08 24.54 1.73
CA LEU A 311 -1.26 24.11 2.13
C LEU A 311 -1.53 22.64 1.75
N LYS A 312 -1.12 22.21 0.55
CA LYS A 312 -1.24 20.81 0.13
C LYS A 312 -0.48 19.85 1.04
N ILE A 313 0.70 20.26 1.50
CA ILE A 313 1.50 19.44 2.44
C ILE A 313 0.85 19.42 3.82
N LYS A 314 0.40 20.56 4.34
CA LYS A 314 -0.35 20.62 5.60
C LYS A 314 -1.59 19.73 5.56
N LEU A 315 -2.35 19.78 4.46
CA LEU A 315 -3.53 18.95 4.26
C LEU A 315 -3.18 17.46 4.19
N SER A 316 -2.08 17.10 3.52
CA SER A 316 -1.58 15.72 3.50
C SER A 316 -1.20 15.22 4.90
N MET A 317 -0.52 16.05 5.71
CA MET A 317 -0.15 15.67 7.07
C MET A 317 -1.38 15.53 7.98
N LEU A 318 -2.36 16.41 7.85
CA LEU A 318 -3.63 16.30 8.56
C LEU A 318 -4.36 15.02 8.18
N ASN A 319 -4.40 14.65 6.90
CA ASN A 319 -4.99 13.41 6.44
C ASN A 319 -4.25 12.18 7.02
N ASP A 320 -2.92 12.20 7.04
CA ASP A 320 -2.11 11.12 7.66
C ASP A 320 -2.50 10.93 9.14
N ILE A 321 -2.59 12.03 9.91
CA ILE A 321 -2.98 12.01 11.34
C ILE A 321 -4.41 11.51 11.50
N VAL A 322 -5.33 11.98 10.65
CA VAL A 322 -6.73 11.58 10.68
C VAL A 322 -6.88 10.09 10.38
N ASP A 323 -6.12 9.56 9.43
CA ASP A 323 -6.10 8.13 9.12
C ASP A 323 -5.50 7.30 10.25
N GLU A 324 -4.42 7.77 10.88
CA GLU A 324 -3.82 7.13 12.05
C GLU A 324 -4.83 7.05 13.20
N VAL A 325 -5.46 8.18 13.54
CA VAL A 325 -6.52 8.24 14.57
C VAL A 325 -7.67 7.32 14.17
N ALA A 326 -8.22 7.42 12.96
CA ALA A 326 -9.30 6.56 12.51
C ALA A 326 -8.94 5.06 12.61
N SER A 327 -7.71 4.69 12.24
CA SER A 327 -7.24 3.30 12.30
C SER A 327 -7.17 2.76 13.74
N SER A 328 -6.80 3.60 14.71
CA SER A 328 -6.75 3.24 16.13
C SER A 328 -8.13 2.94 16.76
N TYR A 329 -9.21 3.47 16.16
CA TYR A 329 -10.59 3.24 16.60
C TYR A 329 -11.29 2.11 15.83
N LYS A 330 -10.60 1.46 14.89
CA LYS A 330 -11.18 0.39 14.07
C LYS A 330 -11.24 -0.92 14.86
N CYS A 331 -12.36 -1.61 14.78
CA CYS A 331 -12.48 -2.93 15.42
C CYS A 331 -11.49 -3.92 14.79
N THR A 332 -10.64 -4.53 15.61
CA THR A 332 -9.59 -5.45 15.15
C THR A 332 -10.15 -6.77 14.61
N ILE A 333 -11.41 -7.08 14.92
CA ILE A 333 -12.09 -8.32 14.52
C ILE A 333 -12.90 -8.10 13.25
N CYS A 334 -13.87 -7.17 13.27
CA CYS A 334 -14.75 -6.95 12.12
C CYS A 334 -14.25 -5.89 11.13
N MET A 335 -13.16 -5.19 11.46
CA MET A 335 -12.56 -4.14 10.63
C MET A 335 -13.54 -3.00 10.29
N LYS A 336 -14.54 -2.75 11.14
CA LYS A 336 -15.50 -1.65 11.01
C LYS A 336 -15.31 -0.62 12.13
N TYR A 337 -15.83 0.58 11.92
CA TYR A 337 -15.91 1.60 12.95
C TYR A 337 -17.03 1.25 13.94
N PRO A 338 -16.73 1.12 15.23
CA PRO A 338 -17.71 0.76 16.25
C PRO A 338 -18.71 1.90 16.47
N VAL A 339 -19.99 1.56 16.45
CA VAL A 339 -21.11 2.45 16.84
C VAL A 339 -21.51 2.21 18.31
N GLN A 340 -21.01 1.12 18.90
CA GLN A 340 -21.31 0.60 20.23
C GLN A 340 -20.12 0.79 21.18
N PRO A 341 -20.30 0.60 22.51
CA PRO A 341 -19.19 0.65 23.45
C PRO A 341 -18.00 -0.18 22.96
N LEU A 342 -16.83 0.37 23.22
CA LEU A 342 -15.56 -0.19 22.81
C LEU A 342 -14.98 -0.98 23.99
N TYR A 343 -14.38 -2.14 23.72
CA TYR A 343 -13.56 -2.80 24.72
C TYR A 343 -12.09 -2.46 24.53
N LYS A 344 -11.41 -2.20 25.65
CA LYS A 344 -9.96 -2.03 25.74
C LYS A 344 -9.38 -3.18 26.55
N ALA A 345 -8.26 -3.73 26.09
CA ALA A 345 -7.57 -4.78 26.81
C ALA A 345 -6.61 -4.19 27.86
N PRO A 346 -6.61 -4.66 29.11
CA PRO A 346 -5.65 -4.23 30.12
C PRO A 346 -4.22 -4.71 29.81
N CYS A 347 -4.06 -5.81 29.09
CA CYS A 347 -2.77 -6.45 28.84
C CYS A 347 -1.87 -5.67 27.87
N CYS A 348 -2.44 -5.04 26.85
CA CYS A 348 -1.71 -4.24 25.86
C CYS A 348 -2.12 -2.76 25.87
N GLN A 349 -3.13 -2.39 26.67
CA GLN A 349 -3.69 -1.04 26.72
C GLN A 349 -4.24 -0.53 25.37
N GLU A 350 -4.55 -1.46 24.45
CA GLU A 350 -5.09 -1.14 23.12
C GLU A 350 -6.61 -1.34 23.06
N VAL A 351 -7.25 -0.58 22.18
CA VAL A 351 -8.67 -0.75 21.84
C VAL A 351 -8.82 -2.01 21.00
N LEU A 352 -9.65 -2.95 21.47
CA LEU A 352 -9.91 -4.21 20.77
C LEU A 352 -10.94 -4.02 19.66
N GLY A 353 -12.03 -3.29 19.96
CA GLY A 353 -13.09 -3.04 18.99
C GLY A 353 -14.49 -3.14 19.58
N CYS A 354 -15.45 -3.46 18.71
CA CYS A 354 -16.87 -3.53 19.04
C CYS A 354 -17.13 -4.52 20.17
N HIS A 355 -17.99 -4.13 21.10
CA HIS A 355 -18.52 -4.98 22.16
C HIS A 355 -18.84 -6.41 21.68
N LEU A 356 -19.82 -6.55 20.77
CA LEU A 356 -20.28 -7.86 20.29
C LEU A 356 -19.16 -8.75 19.74
N CYS A 357 -18.23 -8.17 18.97
CA CYS A 357 -17.14 -8.93 18.37
C CYS A 357 -16.18 -9.47 19.44
N VAL A 358 -15.87 -8.66 20.45
CA VAL A 358 -14.94 -9.05 21.50
C VAL A 358 -15.58 -10.04 22.46
N GLU A 359 -16.87 -9.92 22.77
CA GLU A 359 -17.58 -10.93 23.56
C GLU A 359 -17.59 -12.28 22.87
N GLU A 360 -18.00 -12.31 21.60
CA GLU A 360 -18.01 -13.54 20.80
C GLU A 360 -16.61 -14.15 20.69
N TRP A 361 -15.58 -13.31 20.54
CA TRP A 361 -14.20 -13.75 20.54
C TRP A 361 -13.83 -14.40 21.88
N LEU A 362 -14.11 -13.75 23.01
CA LEU A 362 -13.72 -14.22 24.35
C LEU A 362 -14.47 -15.48 24.79
N VAL A 363 -15.70 -15.68 24.33
CA VAL A 363 -16.45 -16.94 24.54
C VAL A 363 -15.74 -18.12 23.89
N ASN A 364 -15.19 -17.92 22.68
CA ASN A 364 -14.53 -18.97 21.92
C ASN A 364 -13.02 -19.08 22.20
N ASN A 365 -12.38 -17.97 22.57
CA ASN A 365 -10.95 -17.81 22.71
C ASN A 365 -10.66 -16.86 23.87
N PRO A 366 -10.34 -17.34 25.09
CA PRO A 366 -10.09 -16.50 26.27
C PRO A 366 -8.70 -15.83 26.21
N THR A 367 -8.40 -15.17 25.10
CA THR A 367 -7.14 -14.49 24.81
C THR A 367 -7.38 -13.18 24.07
N CYS A 368 -6.52 -12.20 24.29
CA CYS A 368 -6.55 -10.93 23.58
C CYS A 368 -6.32 -11.14 22.08
N PRO A 369 -7.17 -10.63 21.17
CA PRO A 369 -7.00 -10.80 19.73
C PRO A 369 -5.74 -10.11 19.19
N LEU A 370 -5.18 -9.12 19.91
CA LEU A 370 -3.96 -8.40 19.53
C LEU A 370 -2.68 -9.09 20.01
N CYS A 371 -2.53 -9.29 21.32
CA CYS A 371 -1.28 -9.78 21.90
C CYS A 371 -1.34 -11.25 22.39
N ARG A 372 -2.50 -11.90 22.30
CA ARG A 372 -2.75 -13.29 22.71
C ARG A 372 -2.58 -13.59 24.21
N ALA A 373 -2.37 -12.57 25.05
CA ALA A 373 -2.40 -12.74 26.50
C ALA A 373 -3.78 -13.22 26.96
N THR A 374 -3.84 -14.03 28.03
CA THR A 374 -5.10 -14.50 28.61
C THR A 374 -5.99 -13.32 28.98
N LEU A 375 -7.24 -13.35 28.52
CA LEU A 375 -8.20 -12.28 28.72
C LEU A 375 -9.58 -12.88 28.99
N SER A 376 -10.30 -12.30 29.95
CA SER A 376 -11.67 -12.66 30.29
C SER A 376 -12.59 -11.45 30.16
N LEU A 377 -13.89 -11.69 30.01
CA LEU A 377 -14.88 -10.62 29.85
C LEU A 377 -14.96 -9.69 31.08
N GLU A 378 -14.69 -10.22 32.27
CA GLU A 378 -14.66 -9.45 33.52
C GLU A 378 -13.48 -8.47 33.59
N ASN A 379 -12.41 -8.74 32.84
CA ASN A 379 -11.18 -7.97 32.87
C ASN A 379 -11.05 -6.96 31.71
N VAL A 380 -11.98 -6.96 30.74
CA VAL A 380 -11.96 -5.95 29.68
C VAL A 380 -12.55 -4.63 30.18
N ILE A 381 -11.92 -3.53 29.78
CA ILE A 381 -12.36 -2.19 30.17
C ILE A 381 -13.37 -1.72 29.13
N ASN A 382 -14.59 -1.45 29.56
CA ASN A 382 -15.61 -0.83 28.73
C ASN A 382 -15.32 0.67 28.59
N ILE A 383 -15.11 1.12 27.36
CA ILE A 383 -15.01 2.52 26.99
C ILE A 383 -16.40 2.96 26.52
N PRO A 384 -17.10 3.82 27.29
CA PRO A 384 -18.40 4.33 26.88
C PRO A 384 -18.28 5.09 25.55
N ILE A 385 -19.31 4.99 24.72
CA ILE A 385 -19.31 5.54 23.36
C ILE A 385 -19.03 7.04 23.41
N ILE A 386 -17.96 7.46 22.74
CA ILE A 386 -17.80 8.87 22.36
C ILE A 386 -18.55 9.05 21.03
N LYS A 387 -19.89 9.06 21.09
CA LYS A 387 -20.76 9.24 19.91
C LYS A 387 -20.29 10.38 18.98
N PRO A 388 -19.89 11.56 19.50
CA PRO A 388 -19.36 12.63 18.68
C PRO A 388 -18.13 12.24 17.86
N LEU A 389 -17.24 11.39 18.39
CA LEU A 389 -16.04 10.95 17.70
C LEU A 389 -16.38 9.96 16.58
N ALA A 390 -17.29 9.01 16.83
CA ALA A 390 -17.75 8.08 15.79
C ALA A 390 -18.45 8.82 14.63
N ASP A 391 -19.26 9.83 14.94
CA ASP A 391 -19.93 10.66 13.95
C ASP A 391 -18.94 11.49 13.12
N VAL A 392 -17.87 12.01 13.74
CA VAL A 392 -16.81 12.73 13.02
C VAL A 392 -16.00 11.78 12.13
N LEU A 393 -15.57 10.63 12.64
CA LEU A 393 -14.78 9.66 11.89
C LEU A 393 -15.54 9.07 10.70
N SER A 394 -16.85 8.84 10.84
CA SER A 394 -17.69 8.36 9.74
C SER A 394 -17.88 9.39 8.63
N ARG A 395 -18.01 10.69 8.97
CA ARG A 395 -18.08 11.78 7.97
C ARG A 395 -16.79 11.94 7.18
N ILE A 396 -15.64 11.78 7.83
CA ILE A 396 -14.32 11.89 7.20
C ILE A 396 -14.14 10.79 6.15
N LYS A 397 -14.52 9.54 6.46
CA LYS A 397 -14.33 8.41 5.53
C LYS A 397 -15.46 8.25 4.50
N GLY A 398 -16.64 8.81 4.74
CA GLY A 398 -17.78 8.77 3.82
C GLY A 398 -17.71 9.78 2.66
N ASN A 399 -16.75 10.71 2.69
CA ASN A 399 -16.54 11.73 1.65
C ASN A 399 -15.42 11.36 0.65
N HIS A 400 -15.01 10.10 0.61
CA HIS A 400 -13.99 9.58 -0.32
C HIS A 400 -14.58 8.55 -1.29
#